data_AF-A0A146LCA8-F1
#
_entry.id   AF-A0A146LCA8-F1
#
_cell.length_a   1.000
_cell.length_b   1.000
_cell.length_c   1.000
_cell.angle_alpha   90.00
_cell.angle_beta   90.00
_cell.angle_gamma   90.00
#
_symmetry.space_group_name_H-M   'P 1'
#
loop_
_entity.id
_entity.type
_entity.pdbx_description
1 polymer ?
#
loop_
_entity_poly.entity_id
_entity_poly.type
_entity_poly.pdbx_seq_one_letter_code
_entity_poly.pdbx_strand_id
1 'polypeptide(L)'
;GLIDSHLVMHQLTCNGVLEGIRICRKGFPNRMVYPDFKLRYKILNPVAVSKEPDPKKCANHILEASGLDTELYRLGHTKVFFRAGVLGQMEELRDDRLGKIMTWLQSWVRGYLSRKEFKKLQEQRLALQVVQRNLRKYLKLRTWPWYKLWQKVKPLLNVTRVEDEIKKLEEKAAKAQEAFEREEKAKKELEALYAKLLAEKTDLLSQLESEKGSF
;
A
#
# COMPACT_ATOMS: atom_id res chain seq x y z
N GLY A 1 34.74 -1.80 -31.88
CA GLY A 1 35.53 -1.49 -30.68
C GLY A 1 37.00 -1.54 -31.00
N LEU A 2 37.52 -0.54 -31.71
CA LEU A 2 38.96 -0.32 -31.87
C LEU A 2 39.39 0.68 -30.78
N ILE A 3 40.39 0.34 -29.99
CA ILE A 3 40.95 1.20 -28.93
C ILE A 3 42.45 1.35 -29.21
N ASP A 4 42.93 2.59 -29.26
CA ASP A 4 44.35 2.89 -29.37
C ASP A 4 44.98 3.00 -27.97
N SER A 5 45.85 2.05 -27.65
CA SER A 5 46.48 1.95 -26.33
C SER A 5 47.36 3.16 -26.00
N HIS A 6 48.07 3.74 -26.97
CA HIS A 6 49.02 4.81 -26.67
C HIS A 6 48.29 6.13 -26.41
N LEU A 7 47.22 6.37 -27.17
CA LEU A 7 46.34 7.52 -26.95
C LEU A 7 45.63 7.44 -25.59
N VAL A 8 45.12 6.27 -25.21
CA VAL A 8 44.48 6.05 -23.90
C VAL A 8 45.47 6.24 -22.75
N MET A 9 46.69 5.70 -22.87
CA MET A 9 47.72 5.88 -21.82
C MET A 9 48.08 7.35 -21.62
N HIS A 10 48.23 8.12 -22.71
CA HIS A 10 48.46 9.55 -22.63
C HIS A 10 47.28 10.28 -21.97
N GLN A 11 46.04 9.97 -22.37
CA GLN A 11 44.84 10.56 -21.79
C GLN A 11 44.68 10.26 -20.30
N LEU A 12 44.90 9.02 -19.85
CA LEU A 12 44.78 8.65 -18.43
C LEU A 12 45.82 9.37 -17.56
N THR A 13 47.03 9.57 -18.10
CA THR A 13 48.12 10.26 -17.41
C THR A 13 47.85 11.77 -17.35
N CYS A 14 47.51 12.40 -18.48
CA CYS A 14 47.26 13.84 -18.56
C CYS A 14 46.03 14.28 -17.77
N ASN A 15 44.98 13.44 -17.72
CA ASN A 15 43.79 13.71 -16.91
C ASN A 15 43.99 13.38 -15.42
N GLY A 16 45.17 12.87 -15.01
CA GLY A 16 45.45 12.51 -13.61
C GLY A 16 44.54 11.42 -13.06
N VAL A 17 44.07 10.50 -13.92
CA VAL A 17 43.09 9.47 -13.54
C VAL A 17 43.65 8.54 -12.48
N LEU A 18 44.95 8.22 -12.52
CA LEU A 18 45.61 7.37 -11.54
C LEU A 18 45.63 8.01 -10.14
N GLU A 19 45.92 9.31 -10.06
CA GLU A 19 45.85 10.11 -8.84
C GLU A 19 44.41 10.21 -8.32
N GLY A 20 43.43 10.40 -9.22
CA GLY A 20 42.01 10.38 -8.89
C GLY A 20 41.57 9.05 -8.27
N ILE A 21 41.98 7.92 -8.86
CA ILE A 21 41.74 6.58 -8.31
C ILE A 21 42.41 6.42 -6.95
N ARG A 22 43.66 6.89 -6.79
CA ARG A 22 44.40 6.82 -5.52
C ARG A 22 43.68 7.58 -4.41
N ILE A 23 43.14 8.77 -4.71
CA ILE A 23 42.34 9.57 -3.77
C ILE A 23 41.02 8.86 -3.45
N CYS A 24 40.29 8.33 -4.44
CA CYS A 24 39.05 7.60 -4.21
C CYS A 24 39.24 6.33 -3.36
N ARG A 25 40.40 5.66 -3.46
CA ARG A 25 40.74 4.48 -2.64
C ARG A 25 41.03 4.83 -1.19
N LYS A 26 41.66 5.98 -0.92
CA LYS A 26 41.97 6.44 0.45
C LYS A 26 40.84 7.27 1.06
N GLY A 27 40.04 7.90 0.23
CA GLY A 27 38.96 8.82 0.60
C GLY A 27 37.61 8.14 0.78
N PHE A 28 36.59 8.97 0.94
CA PHE A 28 35.21 8.57 1.17
C PHE A 28 34.32 9.15 0.07
N PRO A 29 34.21 8.48 -1.09
CA PRO A 29 33.51 9.02 -2.26
C PRO A 29 31.99 9.17 -2.04
N ASN A 30 31.43 8.37 -1.13
CA ASN A 30 30.00 8.35 -0.84
C ASN A 30 29.68 9.14 0.42
N ARG A 31 28.59 9.92 0.41
CA ARG A 31 28.15 10.73 1.55
C ARG A 31 26.63 10.81 1.66
N MET A 32 26.12 10.81 2.89
CA MET A 32 24.68 10.94 3.18
C MET A 32 24.45 11.91 4.33
N VAL A 33 23.34 12.65 4.30
CA VAL A 33 22.96 13.56 5.39
C VAL A 33 22.34 12.75 6.53
N TYR A 34 22.59 13.14 7.79
CA TYR A 34 22.12 12.38 8.95
C TYR A 34 20.61 12.08 9.00
N PRO A 35 19.69 13.02 8.66
CA PRO A 35 18.26 12.72 8.68
C PRO A 35 17.87 11.63 7.69
N ASP A 36 18.45 11.66 6.49
CA ASP A 36 18.19 10.66 5.44
C ASP A 36 18.79 9.29 5.82
N PHE A 37 20.03 9.28 6.32
CA PHE A 37 20.67 8.07 6.83
C PHE A 37 19.87 7.43 7.98
N LYS A 38 19.43 8.25 8.95
CA LYS A 38 18.58 7.81 10.07
C LYS A 38 17.29 7.20 9.55
N LEU A 39 16.56 7.89 8.67
CA LEU A 39 15.28 7.42 8.16
C LEU A 39 15.43 6.09 7.41
N ARG A 40 16.46 5.99 6.56
CA ARG A 40 16.70 4.82 5.70
C ARG A 40 17.13 3.58 6.48
N TYR A 41 18.05 3.73 7.43
CA TYR A 41 18.67 2.60 8.14
C TYR A 41 18.18 2.40 9.58
N LYS A 42 17.19 3.18 10.06
CA LYS A 42 16.57 3.00 11.39
C LYS A 42 16.15 1.55 11.66
N ILE A 43 15.75 0.82 10.61
CA ILE A 43 15.29 -0.57 10.71
C ILE A 43 16.37 -1.55 11.21
N LEU A 44 17.66 -1.23 11.04
CA LEU A 44 18.77 -2.06 11.50
C LEU A 44 18.88 -2.06 13.03
N ASN A 45 18.61 -0.93 13.68
CA ASN A 45 18.57 -0.83 15.14
C ASN A 45 17.47 0.14 15.61
N PRO A 46 16.19 -0.27 15.56
CA PRO A 46 15.08 0.63 15.85
C PRO A 46 15.03 1.05 17.32
N VAL A 47 15.52 0.20 18.23
CA VAL A 47 15.48 0.44 19.69
C VAL A 47 16.44 1.56 20.07
N ALA A 48 17.71 1.50 19.64
CA ALA A 48 18.68 2.55 19.94
C ALA A 48 18.30 3.88 19.29
N VAL A 49 17.87 3.85 18.02
CA VAL A 49 17.50 5.06 17.27
C VAL A 49 16.25 5.76 17.82
N SER A 50 15.38 5.04 18.52
CA SER A 50 14.17 5.63 19.13
C SER A 50 14.45 6.29 20.48
N LYS A 51 15.53 5.88 21.17
CA LYS A 51 15.96 6.47 22.45
C LYS A 51 16.75 7.76 22.27
N GLU A 52 17.47 7.89 21.15
CA GLU A 52 18.32 9.05 20.89
C GLU A 52 17.65 10.05 19.93
N PRO A 53 17.49 11.33 20.31
CA PRO A 53 16.94 12.35 19.43
C PRO A 53 17.95 12.82 18.37
N ASP A 54 19.23 12.91 18.73
CA ASP A 54 20.29 13.45 17.87
C ASP A 54 20.56 12.53 16.64
N PRO A 55 20.36 13.03 15.41
CA PRO A 55 20.62 12.27 14.18
C PRO A 55 22.05 11.76 14.05
N LYS A 56 23.04 12.48 14.56
CA LYS A 56 24.45 12.08 14.46
C LYS A 56 24.75 10.86 15.32
N LYS A 57 24.33 10.88 16.58
CA LYS A 57 24.45 9.72 17.48
C LYS A 57 23.60 8.53 17.02
N CYS A 58 22.41 8.77 16.47
CA CYS A 58 21.61 7.72 15.84
C CYS A 58 22.39 7.00 14.73
N ALA A 59 23.06 7.77 13.86
CA ALA A 59 23.87 7.19 12.80
C ALA A 59 25.03 6.36 13.36
N ASN A 60 25.66 6.80 14.44
CA ASN A 60 26.72 6.02 15.10
C ASN A 60 26.18 4.68 15.63
N HIS A 61 25.06 4.68 16.35
CA HIS A 61 24.46 3.44 16.86
C HIS A 61 24.00 2.47 15.77
N ILE A 62 23.56 2.99 14.62
CA ILE A 62 23.23 2.16 13.45
C ILE A 62 24.51 1.50 12.91
N LEU A 63 25.59 2.27 12.74
CA LEU A 63 26.85 1.77 12.18
C LEU A 63 27.54 0.75 13.10
N GLU A 64 27.52 1.00 14.41
CA GLU A 64 28.00 0.06 15.43
C GLU A 64 27.19 -1.25 15.40
N ALA A 65 25.86 -1.17 15.26
CA ALA A 65 25.00 -2.35 15.18
C ALA A 65 25.16 -3.13 13.86
N SER A 66 25.56 -2.46 12.77
CA SER A 66 25.85 -3.11 11.49
C SER A 66 27.15 -3.93 11.51
N GLY A 67 28.00 -3.79 12.53
CA GLY A 67 29.28 -4.50 12.61
C GLY A 67 30.30 -4.07 11.55
N LEU A 68 30.14 -2.88 10.97
CA LEU A 68 31.09 -2.34 10.01
C LEU A 68 32.37 -1.89 10.72
N ASP A 69 33.52 -2.17 10.10
CA ASP A 69 34.78 -1.63 10.59
C ASP A 69 34.78 -0.10 10.55
N THR A 70 35.29 0.50 11.61
CA THR A 70 35.42 1.94 11.79
C THR A 70 36.25 2.59 10.69
N GLU A 71 37.18 1.90 10.01
CA GLU A 71 37.93 2.46 8.88
C GLU A 71 37.09 2.73 7.63
N LEU A 72 35.95 2.04 7.49
CA LEU A 72 35.09 2.07 6.31
C LEU A 72 34.19 3.31 6.25
N TYR A 73 34.05 4.02 7.37
CA TYR A 73 33.22 5.22 7.46
C TYR A 73 33.88 6.32 8.30
N ARG A 74 33.40 7.56 8.13
CA ARG A 74 33.75 8.70 8.99
C ARG A 74 32.51 9.54 9.26
N LEU A 75 32.34 9.95 10.52
CA LEU A 75 31.26 10.82 10.96
C LEU A 75 31.69 12.29 10.83
N GLY A 76 31.07 13.03 9.91
CA GLY A 76 31.27 14.47 9.79
C GLY A 76 30.37 15.28 10.73
N HIS A 77 30.29 16.60 10.51
CA HIS A 77 29.39 17.48 11.27
C HIS A 77 27.93 17.34 10.84
N THR A 78 27.68 17.27 9.53
CA THR A 78 26.31 17.22 8.96
C THR A 78 26.02 15.95 8.15
N LYS A 79 27.07 15.20 7.79
CA LYS A 79 27.00 14.05 6.89
C LYS A 79 27.86 12.89 7.40
N VAL A 80 27.46 11.67 7.06
CA VAL A 80 28.30 10.47 7.16
C VAL A 80 28.99 10.24 5.82
N PHE A 81 30.24 9.82 5.88
CA PHE A 81 31.09 9.53 4.74
C PHE A 81 31.44 8.04 4.72
N PHE A 82 31.39 7.43 3.53
CA PHE A 82 31.59 6.00 3.32
C PHE A 82 32.64 5.74 2.24
N ARG A 83 33.45 4.70 2.44
CA ARG A 83 34.28 4.14 1.36
C ARG A 83 33.41 3.53 0.27
N ALA A 84 34.00 3.32 -0.90
CA ALA A 84 33.32 2.63 -2.00
C ALA A 84 32.85 1.23 -1.56
N GLY A 85 31.65 0.81 -1.98
CA GLY A 85 31.06 -0.49 -1.67
C GLY A 85 30.28 -0.57 -0.35
N VAL A 86 30.62 0.24 0.66
CA VAL A 86 30.02 0.15 2.01
C VAL A 86 28.52 0.46 2.02
N LEU A 87 28.07 1.43 1.22
CA LEU A 87 26.64 1.71 1.10
C LEU A 87 25.86 0.53 0.50
N GLY A 88 26.48 -0.24 -0.41
CA GLY A 88 25.87 -1.46 -0.96
C GLY A 88 25.64 -2.50 0.14
N GLN A 89 26.67 -2.75 0.96
CA GLN A 89 26.56 -3.65 2.12
C GLN A 89 25.46 -3.20 3.11
N MET A 90 25.34 -1.89 3.34
CA MET A 90 24.28 -1.33 4.19
C MET A 90 22.88 -1.53 3.61
N GLU A 91 22.70 -1.47 2.28
CA GLU A 91 21.43 -1.82 1.64
C GLU A 91 21.12 -3.31 1.75
N GLU A 92 22.10 -4.20 1.59
CA GLU A 92 21.90 -5.65 1.74
C GLU A 92 21.43 -6.00 3.17
N LEU A 93 22.08 -5.45 4.21
CA LEU A 93 21.65 -5.63 5.60
C LEU A 93 20.22 -5.13 5.84
N ARG A 94 19.86 -4.02 5.20
CA ARG A 94 18.52 -3.43 5.30
C ARG A 94 17.49 -4.33 4.63
N ASP A 95 17.80 -4.86 3.45
CA ASP A 95 16.92 -5.74 2.68
C ASP A 95 16.68 -7.07 3.41
N ASP A 96 17.71 -7.65 4.04
CA ASP A 96 17.57 -8.84 4.88
C ASP A 96 16.58 -8.63 6.03
N ARG A 97 16.65 -7.45 6.68
CA ARG A 97 15.75 -7.12 7.78
C ARG A 97 14.33 -6.86 7.27
N LEU A 98 14.18 -6.14 6.16
CA LEU A 98 12.89 -5.89 5.51
C LEU A 98 12.24 -7.19 5.03
N GLY A 99 13.02 -8.13 4.48
CA GLY A 99 12.56 -9.44 4.01
C GLY A 99 11.87 -10.24 5.12
N LYS A 100 12.42 -10.23 6.34
CA LYS A 100 11.80 -10.87 7.51
C LYS A 100 10.46 -10.23 7.87
N ILE A 101 10.40 -8.89 7.91
CA ILE A 101 9.17 -8.16 8.21
C ILE A 101 8.09 -8.41 7.14
N MET A 102 8.47 -8.38 5.86
CA MET A 102 7.55 -8.67 4.77
C MET A 102 7.04 -10.10 4.81
N THR A 103 7.88 -11.06 5.19
CA THR A 103 7.46 -12.45 5.36
C THR A 103 6.40 -12.57 6.47
N TRP A 104 6.57 -11.88 7.60
CA TRP A 104 5.56 -11.84 8.66
C TRP A 104 4.25 -11.21 8.19
N LEU A 105 4.31 -10.04 7.53
CA LEU A 105 3.13 -9.39 6.98
C LEU A 105 2.38 -10.31 6.01
N GLN A 106 3.10 -10.93 5.07
CA GLN A 106 2.54 -11.89 4.13
C GLN A 106 1.90 -13.07 4.84
N SER A 107 2.54 -13.62 5.88
CA SER A 107 2.00 -14.73 6.67
C SER A 107 0.69 -14.35 7.37
N TRP A 108 0.59 -13.14 7.91
CA TRP A 108 -0.62 -12.65 8.56
C TRP A 108 -1.76 -12.45 7.58
N VAL A 109 -1.48 -11.81 6.43
CA VAL A 109 -2.46 -11.58 5.37
C VAL A 109 -2.97 -12.92 4.82
N ARG A 110 -2.08 -13.85 4.47
CA ARG A 110 -2.45 -15.18 3.99
C ARG A 110 -3.27 -15.93 5.04
N GLY A 111 -2.83 -15.94 6.30
CA GLY A 111 -3.56 -16.58 7.39
C GLY A 111 -4.95 -15.99 7.61
N TYR A 112 -5.11 -14.67 7.51
CA TYR A 112 -6.40 -14.01 7.61
C TYR A 112 -7.33 -14.41 6.46
N LEU A 113 -6.85 -14.37 5.22
CA LEU A 113 -7.62 -14.77 4.04
C LEU A 113 -8.07 -16.23 4.14
N SER A 114 -7.17 -17.15 4.48
CA SER A 114 -7.49 -18.57 4.63
C SER A 114 -8.55 -18.81 5.71
N ARG A 115 -8.46 -18.13 6.88
CA ARG A 115 -9.48 -18.26 7.93
C ARG A 115 -10.84 -17.71 7.51
N LYS A 116 -10.85 -16.57 6.79
CA LYS A 116 -12.08 -15.96 6.27
C LYS A 116 -12.76 -16.90 5.26
N GLU A 117 -11.99 -17.47 4.34
CA GLU A 117 -12.49 -18.42 3.36
C GLU A 117 -12.97 -19.72 4.02
N PHE A 118 -12.21 -20.24 4.98
CA PHE A 118 -12.59 -21.44 5.72
C PHE A 118 -13.90 -21.27 6.48
N LYS A 119 -14.13 -20.11 7.13
CA LYS A 119 -15.40 -19.80 7.79
C LYS A 119 -16.58 -19.84 6.81
N LYS A 120 -16.40 -19.28 5.61
CA LYS A 120 -17.40 -19.35 4.54
C LYS A 120 -17.68 -20.80 4.13
N LEU A 121 -16.65 -21.64 3.99
CA LEU A 121 -16.81 -23.06 3.66
C LEU A 121 -17.53 -23.83 4.79
N GLN A 122 -17.26 -23.52 6.06
CA GLN A 122 -17.97 -24.11 7.20
C GLN A 122 -19.46 -23.75 7.21
N GLU A 123 -19.79 -22.47 7.01
CA GLU A 123 -21.17 -22.01 6.93
C GLU A 123 -21.90 -22.65 5.73
N GLN A 124 -21.23 -22.73 4.58
CA GLN A 124 -21.76 -23.44 3.40
C GLN A 124 -22.00 -24.92 3.67
N ARG A 125 -21.09 -25.60 4.39
CA ARG A 125 -21.26 -27.02 4.76
C ARG A 125 -22.50 -27.22 5.64
N LEU A 126 -22.71 -26.35 6.63
CA LEU A 126 -23.87 -26.42 7.52
C LEU A 126 -25.17 -26.13 6.76
N ALA A 127 -25.18 -25.08 5.93
CA ALA A 127 -26.32 -24.76 5.07
C ALA A 127 -26.64 -25.91 4.10
N LEU A 128 -25.62 -26.53 3.51
CA LEU A 128 -25.78 -27.67 2.60
C LEU A 128 -26.47 -28.85 3.29
N GLN A 129 -26.12 -29.17 4.55
CA GLN A 129 -26.80 -30.22 5.31
C GLN A 129 -28.29 -29.93 5.50
N VAL A 130 -28.65 -28.68 5.82
CA VAL A 130 -30.05 -28.25 5.97
C VAL A 130 -30.80 -28.36 4.64
N VAL A 131 -30.20 -27.86 3.56
CA VAL A 131 -30.77 -27.92 2.20
C VAL A 131 -30.98 -29.37 1.77
N GLN A 132 -29.98 -30.24 1.94
CA GLN A 132 -30.07 -31.66 1.63
C GLN A 132 -31.18 -32.35 2.44
N ARG A 133 -31.30 -32.05 3.75
CA ARG A 133 -32.37 -32.60 4.60
C ARG A 133 -33.74 -32.17 4.10
N ASN A 134 -33.91 -30.90 3.75
CA ASN A 134 -35.17 -30.36 3.23
C ASN A 134 -35.52 -30.92 1.86
N LEU A 135 -34.55 -31.04 0.94
CA LEU A 135 -34.74 -31.67 -0.37
C LEU A 135 -35.22 -33.11 -0.24
N ARG A 136 -34.60 -33.91 0.65
CA ARG A 136 -35.04 -35.29 0.89
C ARG A 136 -36.48 -35.35 1.43
N LYS A 137 -36.86 -34.44 2.33
CA LYS A 137 -38.25 -34.35 2.82
C LYS A 137 -39.21 -33.91 1.72
N TYR A 138 -38.84 -32.92 0.92
CA TYR A 138 -39.64 -32.43 -0.20
C TYR A 138 -39.86 -33.53 -1.25
N LEU A 139 -38.84 -34.31 -1.60
CA LEU A 139 -38.97 -35.43 -2.53
C LEU A 139 -40.01 -36.46 -2.05
N LYS A 140 -40.09 -36.72 -0.74
CA LYS A 140 -41.14 -37.56 -0.14
C LYS A 140 -42.52 -36.89 -0.12
N LEU A 141 -42.59 -35.60 0.18
CA LEU A 141 -43.84 -34.85 0.28
C LEU A 141 -44.48 -34.55 -1.09
N ARG A 142 -43.69 -34.34 -2.14
CA ARG A 142 -44.17 -33.92 -3.48
C ARG A 142 -45.18 -34.91 -4.08
N THR A 143 -45.03 -36.20 -3.79
CA THR A 143 -45.95 -37.24 -4.29
C THR A 143 -47.19 -37.40 -3.42
N TRP A 144 -47.20 -36.89 -2.18
CA TRP A 144 -48.28 -37.07 -1.22
C TRP A 144 -49.55 -36.29 -1.63
N PRO A 145 -50.72 -36.94 -1.76
CA PRO A 145 -51.95 -36.29 -2.28
C PRO A 145 -52.40 -35.06 -1.48
N TRP A 146 -52.38 -35.12 -0.15
CA TRP A 146 -52.77 -33.99 0.70
C TRP A 146 -51.87 -32.76 0.52
N TYR A 147 -50.58 -32.97 0.30
CA TYR A 147 -49.65 -31.87 0.02
C TYR A 147 -49.92 -31.21 -1.34
N LYS A 148 -50.28 -31.99 -2.36
CA LYS A 148 -50.70 -31.47 -3.68
C LYS A 148 -51.97 -30.63 -3.60
N LEU A 149 -52.96 -31.08 -2.83
CA LEU A 149 -54.20 -30.32 -2.59
C LEU A 149 -53.88 -28.98 -1.92
N TRP A 150 -53.12 -29.02 -0.82
CA TRP A 150 -52.72 -27.81 -0.10
C TRP A 150 -51.96 -26.81 -0.97
N GLN A 151 -51.04 -27.27 -1.82
CA GLN A 151 -50.31 -26.39 -2.75
C GLN A 151 -51.24 -25.64 -3.72
N LYS A 152 -52.35 -26.24 -4.16
CA LYS A 152 -53.34 -25.57 -5.02
C LYS A 152 -54.22 -24.59 -4.26
N VAL A 153 -54.57 -24.91 -3.01
CA VAL A 153 -55.47 -24.09 -2.18
C VAL A 153 -54.74 -22.88 -1.57
N LYS A 154 -53.49 -23.05 -1.12
CA LYS A 154 -52.71 -22.00 -0.43
C LYS A 154 -52.63 -20.65 -1.17
N PRO A 155 -52.31 -20.56 -2.47
CA PRO A 155 -52.22 -19.28 -3.16
C PRO A 155 -53.57 -18.55 -3.30
N LEU A 156 -54.70 -19.26 -3.18
CA LEU A 156 -56.03 -18.65 -3.21
C LEU A 156 -56.38 -17.93 -1.90
N LEU A 157 -55.62 -18.18 -0.82
CA LEU A 157 -55.79 -17.59 0.51
C LEU A 157 -54.94 -16.31 0.71
N ASN A 158 -54.49 -15.67 -0.38
CA ASN A 158 -53.43 -14.64 -0.42
C ASN A 158 -53.69 -13.32 0.35
N VAL A 159 -54.84 -13.14 0.98
CA VAL A 159 -55.26 -11.85 1.58
C VAL A 159 -54.31 -11.37 2.68
N THR A 160 -53.70 -12.29 3.46
CA THR A 160 -52.79 -11.91 4.57
C THR A 160 -51.36 -11.59 4.14
N ARG A 161 -50.96 -11.83 2.87
CA ARG A 161 -49.59 -11.56 2.40
C ARG A 161 -49.41 -10.19 1.77
N VAL A 162 -50.50 -9.54 1.36
CA VAL A 162 -50.46 -8.27 0.63
C VAL A 162 -50.00 -7.13 1.54
N GLU A 163 -50.46 -7.06 2.78
CA GLU A 163 -50.05 -6.03 3.76
C GLU A 163 -48.55 -6.12 4.09
N ASP A 164 -48.03 -7.32 4.33
CA ASP A 164 -46.60 -7.55 4.56
C ASP A 164 -45.74 -7.19 3.33
N GLU A 165 -46.25 -7.43 2.12
CA GLU A 165 -45.56 -7.08 0.88
C GLU A 165 -45.58 -5.56 0.65
N ILE A 166 -46.70 -4.89 0.91
CA ILE A 166 -46.82 -3.42 0.86
C ILE A 166 -45.83 -2.79 1.84
N LYS A 167 -45.81 -3.23 3.11
CA LYS A 167 -44.89 -2.71 4.12
C LYS A 167 -43.42 -2.88 3.71
N LYS A 168 -43.06 -4.02 3.11
CA LYS A 168 -41.70 -4.25 2.57
C LYS A 168 -41.38 -3.35 1.39
N LEU A 169 -42.36 -3.04 0.54
CA LEU A 169 -42.17 -2.13 -0.59
C LEU A 169 -42.02 -0.69 -0.11
N GLU A 170 -42.80 -0.26 0.87
CA GLU A 170 -42.69 1.05 1.52
C GLU A 170 -41.33 1.24 2.18
N GLU A 171 -40.85 0.26 2.96
CA GLU A 171 -39.50 0.31 3.55
C GLU A 171 -38.39 0.39 2.49
N LYS A 172 -38.54 -0.31 1.37
CA LYS A 172 -37.58 -0.24 0.26
C LYS A 172 -37.63 1.12 -0.44
N ALA A 173 -38.82 1.65 -0.67
CA ALA A 173 -39.01 2.96 -1.29
C ALA A 173 -38.41 4.06 -0.40
N ALA A 174 -38.66 4.02 0.91
CA ALA A 174 -38.09 4.97 1.87
C ALA A 174 -36.55 4.94 1.87
N LYS A 175 -35.94 3.75 1.90
CA LYS A 175 -34.48 3.61 1.84
C LYS A 175 -33.89 4.07 0.51
N ALA A 176 -34.57 3.79 -0.60
CA ALA A 176 -34.13 4.23 -1.91
C ALA A 176 -34.20 5.76 -2.03
N GLN A 177 -35.26 6.37 -1.48
CA GLN A 177 -35.44 7.81 -1.46
C GLN A 177 -34.38 8.51 -0.59
N GLU A 178 -34.10 7.99 0.60
CA GLU A 178 -33.04 8.53 1.46
C GLU A 178 -31.65 8.44 0.80
N ALA A 179 -31.35 7.32 0.14
CA ALA A 179 -30.10 7.15 -0.60
C ALA A 179 -30.00 8.14 -1.77
N PHE A 180 -31.09 8.30 -2.53
CA PHE A 180 -31.18 9.24 -3.64
C PHE A 180 -30.97 10.69 -3.16
N GLU A 181 -31.64 11.11 -2.10
CA GLU A 181 -31.48 12.46 -1.54
C GLU A 181 -30.05 12.74 -1.06
N ARG A 182 -29.39 11.72 -0.46
CA ARG A 182 -27.97 11.83 -0.06
C ARG A 182 -27.06 12.00 -1.27
N GLU A 183 -27.24 11.18 -2.31
CA GLU A 183 -26.44 11.27 -3.54
C GLU A 183 -26.69 12.57 -4.29
N GLU A 184 -27.93 13.05 -4.33
CA GLU A 184 -28.29 14.31 -4.98
C GLU A 184 -27.63 15.52 -4.29
N LYS A 185 -27.62 15.55 -2.95
CA LYS A 185 -26.90 16.59 -2.18
C LYS A 185 -25.41 16.56 -2.46
N ALA A 186 -24.79 15.39 -2.38
CA ALA A 186 -23.36 15.23 -2.66
C ALA A 186 -22.99 15.64 -4.09
N LYS A 187 -23.85 15.33 -5.07
CA LYS A 187 -23.67 15.73 -6.46
C LYS A 187 -23.72 17.26 -6.61
N LYS A 188 -24.70 17.94 -6.01
CA LYS A 188 -24.81 19.41 -6.06
C LYS A 188 -23.59 20.10 -5.43
N GLU A 189 -23.10 19.58 -4.30
CA GLU A 189 -21.89 20.09 -3.65
C GLU A 189 -20.64 19.92 -4.54
N LEU A 190 -20.49 18.75 -5.17
CA LEU A 190 -19.41 18.47 -6.12
C LEU A 190 -19.47 19.35 -7.37
N GLU A 191 -20.66 19.58 -7.93
CA GLU A 191 -20.85 20.46 -9.09
C GLU A 191 -20.50 21.92 -8.75
N ALA A 192 -20.86 22.40 -7.57
CA ALA A 192 -20.50 23.74 -7.10
C ALA A 192 -18.97 23.89 -6.90
N LEU A 193 -18.32 22.89 -6.28
CA LEU A 193 -16.88 22.87 -6.11
C LEU A 193 -16.15 22.82 -7.46
N TYR A 194 -16.66 22.01 -8.40
CA TYR A 194 -16.09 21.90 -9.74
C TYR A 194 -16.19 23.22 -10.52
N ALA A 195 -17.34 23.90 -10.47
CA ALA A 195 -17.51 25.21 -11.08
C ALA A 195 -16.55 26.26 -10.50
N LYS A 196 -16.36 26.27 -9.17
CA LYS A 196 -15.41 27.15 -8.50
C LYS A 196 -13.97 26.88 -8.92
N LEU A 197 -13.55 25.61 -8.92
CA LEU A 197 -12.19 25.22 -9.34
C LEU A 197 -11.93 25.51 -10.82
N LEU A 198 -12.95 25.38 -11.68
CA LEU A 198 -12.85 25.77 -13.08
C LEU A 198 -12.61 27.26 -13.23
N ALA A 199 -13.36 28.09 -12.50
CA ALA A 199 -13.18 29.54 -12.50
C ALA A 199 -11.77 29.93 -12.03
N GLU A 200 -11.32 29.40 -10.89
CA GLU A 200 -9.96 29.61 -10.37
C GLU A 200 -8.89 29.17 -11.38
N LYS A 201 -9.09 28.04 -12.05
CA LYS A 201 -8.16 27.55 -13.09
C LYS A 201 -8.11 28.51 -14.28
N THR A 202 -9.25 29.00 -14.78
CA THR A 202 -9.27 29.95 -15.89
C THR A 202 -8.63 31.27 -15.52
N ASP A 203 -8.85 31.78 -14.31
CA ASP A 203 -8.25 33.02 -13.82
C ASP A 203 -6.73 32.89 -13.71
N LEU A 204 -6.24 31.79 -13.13
CA LEU A 204 -4.81 31.50 -13.03
C LEU A 204 -4.15 31.32 -14.40
N LEU A 205 -4.83 30.68 -15.37
CA LEU A 205 -4.31 30.56 -16.73
C LEU A 205 -4.22 31.93 -17.42
N SER A 206 -5.22 32.80 -17.24
CA SER A 206 -5.19 34.16 -17.78
C SER A 206 -4.06 34.99 -17.16
N GLN A 207 -3.86 34.90 -15.83
CA GLN A 207 -2.73 35.53 -15.15
C GLN A 207 -1.39 35.03 -15.70
N LEU A 208 -1.22 33.70 -15.85
CA LEU A 208 -0.01 33.11 -16.40
C LEU A 208 0.29 33.57 -17.83
N GLU A 209 -0.73 33.67 -18.70
CA GLU A 209 -0.57 34.18 -20.06
C GLU A 209 -0.15 35.66 -20.08
N SER A 210 -0.72 36.48 -19.18
CA SER A 210 -0.34 37.88 -19.04
C SER A 210 1.11 38.06 -18.55
N GLU A 211 1.58 37.20 -17.65
CA GLU A 211 2.96 37.23 -17.14
C GLU A 211 3.98 36.75 -18.18
N LYS A 212 3.60 35.81 -19.07
CA LYS A 212 4.46 35.34 -20.18
C LYS A 212 4.67 36.39 -21.27
N GLY A 213 3.75 37.33 -21.44
CA GLY A 213 3.84 38.42 -22.42
C GLY A 213 4.67 39.62 -21.97
N SER A 214 5.25 39.58 -20.76
CA SER A 214 5.95 40.71 -20.13
C SER A 214 7.49 40.62 -20.17
N PHE A 215 8.06 39.83 -21.08
CA PHE A 215 9.51 39.78 -21.40
C PHE A 215 9.78 40.19 -22.85
#